data_AF-A0A812JAX0-F1
#
_entry.id   AF-A0A812JAX0-F1
#
_cell.length_a   1.000
_cell.length_b   1.000
_cell.length_c   1.000
_cell.angle_alpha   90.00
_cell.angle_beta   90.00
_cell.angle_gamma   90.00
#
_symmetry.space_group_name_H-M   'P 1'
#
loop_
_entity.id
_entity.type
_entity.pdbx_description
1 polymer ?
#
loop_
_entity_poly.entity_id
_entity_poly.type
_entity_poly.pdbx_seq_one_letter_code
_entity_poly.pdbx_strand_id
1 'polypeptide(L)'
;MAASACESLQRLENAGQVSACAEDILKANISQIQDKSLRDTLDVLQDFSQLGLQALQESTRTGCEVLYALAVDWVSTSLYEIWTCSRPETSKELCATVGEASRQTQQTSWQAVKMQHSANTAVMATVQALEEGLAAELTGPHSQSRLPSSWRGARFTTKQTYYWSTVIIWRETQWQWLSDSVAAGRVVHTAWGQPDEWLRFGTTDCNTESPLVIPGPEYVLTQETRFTGMRFAVLVALLQELRLRRGGGSLIIVEVGVFLGQLSKFILDHCDFVQLIGVDPYLGADGTFPGNFDSELHPEVAFHHASKLYASFGDRALLLRATSLEAAQSLPDNSIDAVFIDGCHYYNCVKSDFAAWMPKLRATAETLVAGHDFSPQWPGVVRAVQEQRQNHKIVTLSTDWLFWWFDRPQETTGTHEGQSAG
;
A
#
# COMPACT_ATOMS: atom_id res chain seq x y z
N MET A 1 -4.56 -40.06 27.11
CA MET A 1 -3.99 -38.88 26.44
C MET A 1 -5.11 -38.21 25.69
N ALA A 2 -5.25 -36.89 25.77
CA ALA A 2 -6.24 -36.18 24.96
C ALA A 2 -5.89 -36.41 23.47
N ALA A 3 -6.90 -36.66 22.63
CA ALA A 3 -6.71 -36.72 21.17
C ALA A 3 -6.17 -35.36 20.70
N SER A 4 -5.12 -35.36 19.89
CA SER A 4 -4.55 -34.10 19.38
C SER A 4 -5.51 -33.48 18.38
N ALA A 5 -5.64 -32.16 18.38
CA ALA A 5 -6.36 -31.41 17.35
C ALA A 5 -5.79 -31.67 15.94
N CYS A 6 -4.56 -32.17 15.86
CA CYS A 6 -3.93 -32.59 14.62
C CYS A 6 -4.41 -33.98 14.09
N GLU A 7 -5.08 -34.81 14.89
CA GLU A 7 -5.58 -36.12 14.40
C GLU A 7 -6.75 -35.97 13.41
N SER A 8 -7.48 -34.85 13.44
CA SER A 8 -8.55 -34.50 12.50
C SER A 8 -8.06 -33.84 11.20
N LEU A 9 -6.74 -33.73 10.97
CA LEU A 9 -6.13 -32.91 9.92
C LEU A 9 -6.49 -33.26 8.47
N GLN A 10 -6.99 -34.47 8.18
CA GLN A 10 -7.47 -34.80 6.84
C GLN A 10 -8.68 -33.94 6.40
N ARG A 11 -9.29 -33.18 7.31
CA ARG A 11 -10.44 -32.29 7.07
C ARG A 11 -10.43 -31.06 7.99
N LEU A 12 -9.36 -30.28 8.03
CA LEU A 12 -9.47 -28.94 8.61
C LEU A 12 -10.27 -28.07 7.65
N GLU A 13 -11.42 -27.59 8.10
CA GLU A 13 -12.35 -26.79 7.28
C GLU A 13 -12.29 -25.30 7.66
N ASN A 14 -11.68 -24.93 8.79
CA ASN A 14 -11.58 -23.55 9.24
C ASN A 14 -10.28 -23.22 10.01
N ALA A 15 -9.94 -21.92 10.06
CA ALA A 15 -8.75 -21.41 10.76
C ALA A 15 -8.72 -21.73 12.27
N GLY A 16 -9.87 -21.87 12.93
CA GLY A 16 -9.92 -22.23 14.35
C GLY A 16 -9.34 -23.63 14.62
N GLN A 17 -9.62 -24.59 13.74
CA GLN A 17 -9.05 -25.94 13.84
C GLN A 17 -7.55 -25.96 13.47
N VAL A 18 -7.12 -25.10 12.53
CA VAL A 18 -5.71 -24.88 12.19
C VAL A 18 -4.93 -24.39 13.41
N SER A 19 -5.45 -23.36 14.11
CA SER A 19 -4.82 -22.80 15.30
C SER A 19 -4.71 -23.84 16.42
N ALA A 20 -5.75 -24.64 16.65
CA ALA A 20 -5.72 -25.69 17.68
C ALA A 20 -4.65 -26.75 17.40
N CYS A 21 -4.48 -27.19 16.15
CA CYS A 21 -3.40 -28.12 15.80
C CYS A 21 -2.02 -27.46 15.92
N ALA A 22 -1.89 -26.20 15.50
CA ALA A 22 -0.63 -25.49 15.62
C ALA A 22 -0.21 -25.31 17.09
N GLU A 23 -1.15 -25.07 18.00
CA GLU A 23 -0.88 -25.04 19.45
C GLU A 23 -0.39 -26.39 19.99
N ASP A 24 -0.93 -27.51 19.51
CA ASP A 24 -0.44 -28.85 19.86
C ASP A 24 1.00 -29.07 19.38
N ILE A 25 1.33 -28.60 18.18
CA ILE A 25 2.70 -28.64 17.64
C ILE A 25 3.65 -27.74 18.44
N LEU A 26 3.22 -26.54 18.85
CA LEU A 26 4.03 -25.62 19.66
C LEU A 26 4.40 -26.23 21.03
N LYS A 27 3.52 -27.06 21.60
CA LYS A 27 3.78 -27.79 22.85
C LYS A 27 4.81 -28.92 22.69
N ALA A 28 5.11 -29.34 21.45
CA ALA A 28 5.96 -30.51 21.15
C ALA A 28 7.47 -30.21 21.03
N ASN A 29 7.96 -29.07 21.57
CA ASN A 29 9.38 -28.70 21.65
C ASN A 29 10.07 -28.52 20.28
N ILE A 30 9.46 -27.71 19.40
CA ILE A 30 9.99 -27.33 18.08
C ILE A 30 11.10 -26.28 18.18
N SER A 31 11.87 -26.08 17.09
CA SER A 31 12.91 -25.05 17.08
C SER A 31 12.34 -23.62 17.13
N GLN A 32 13.11 -22.66 17.64
CA GLN A 32 12.71 -21.24 17.71
C GLN A 32 12.32 -20.65 16.35
N ILE A 33 12.97 -21.10 15.26
CA ILE A 33 12.66 -20.68 13.89
C ILE A 33 11.29 -21.22 13.45
N GLN A 34 10.97 -22.47 13.80
CA GLN A 34 9.67 -23.07 13.52
C GLN A 34 8.57 -22.39 14.35
N ASP A 35 8.79 -22.15 15.63
CA ASP A 35 7.83 -21.43 16.51
C ASP A 35 7.47 -20.07 15.92
N LYS A 36 8.49 -19.23 15.63
CA LYS A 36 8.25 -17.91 15.05
C LYS A 36 7.52 -18.01 13.72
N SER A 37 7.97 -18.91 12.83
CA SER A 37 7.32 -19.06 11.52
C SER A 37 5.87 -19.54 11.63
N LEU A 38 5.54 -20.35 12.64
CA LEU A 38 4.19 -20.84 12.85
C LEU A 38 3.28 -19.70 13.31
N ARG A 39 3.70 -18.97 14.34
CA ARG A 39 2.95 -17.82 14.88
C ARG A 39 2.70 -16.76 13.82
N ASP A 40 3.75 -16.33 13.12
CA ASP A 40 3.65 -15.32 12.04
C ASP A 40 2.63 -15.73 10.97
N THR A 41 2.54 -17.02 10.62
CA THR A 41 1.58 -17.50 9.60
C THR A 41 0.15 -17.58 10.15
N LEU A 42 -0.01 -18.00 11.41
CA LEU A 42 -1.32 -18.08 12.06
C LEU A 42 -1.94 -16.71 12.28
N ASP A 43 -1.13 -15.73 12.70
CA ASP A 43 -1.59 -14.35 12.88
C ASP A 43 -2.16 -13.80 11.56
N VAL A 44 -1.44 -14.00 10.44
CA VAL A 44 -1.93 -13.61 9.11
C VAL A 44 -3.20 -14.37 8.72
N LEU A 45 -3.30 -15.66 9.02
CA LEU A 45 -4.50 -16.44 8.70
C LEU A 45 -5.72 -16.00 9.53
N GLN A 46 -5.50 -15.62 10.79
CA GLN A 46 -6.51 -15.04 11.66
C GLN A 46 -6.96 -13.68 11.12
N ASP A 47 -6.04 -12.79 10.76
CA ASP A 47 -6.37 -11.51 10.13
C ASP A 47 -7.15 -11.71 8.83
N PHE A 48 -6.76 -12.70 8.02
CA PHE A 48 -7.45 -13.04 6.77
C PHE A 48 -8.90 -13.48 7.04
N SER A 49 -9.15 -14.28 8.08
CA SER A 49 -10.49 -14.72 8.46
C SER A 49 -11.42 -13.58 8.90
N GLN A 50 -10.84 -12.44 9.30
CA GLN A 50 -11.55 -11.27 9.83
C GLN A 50 -11.79 -10.19 8.77
N LEU A 51 -11.41 -10.43 7.50
CA LEU A 51 -11.68 -9.47 6.42
C LEU A 51 -13.20 -9.23 6.28
N GLY A 52 -13.60 -7.96 6.29
CA GLY A 52 -14.99 -7.54 6.16
C GLY A 52 -15.52 -7.67 4.72
N LEU A 53 -15.94 -8.87 4.30
CA LEU A 53 -16.34 -9.13 2.91
C LEU A 53 -17.81 -8.84 2.58
N GLN A 54 -18.66 -8.56 3.59
CA GLN A 54 -20.12 -8.53 3.43
C GLN A 54 -20.62 -7.39 2.54
N ALA A 55 -19.92 -6.26 2.53
CA ALA A 55 -20.30 -5.06 1.77
C ALA A 55 -19.68 -5.01 0.36
N LEU A 56 -19.02 -6.09 -0.07
CA LEU A 56 -18.34 -6.16 -1.37
C LEU A 56 -19.23 -6.78 -2.44
N GLN A 57 -18.92 -6.49 -3.70
CA GLN A 57 -19.47 -7.09 -4.89
C GLN A 57 -19.24 -8.60 -4.81
N GLU A 58 -20.24 -9.35 -5.28
CA GLU A 58 -20.27 -10.80 -5.17
C GLU A 58 -19.02 -11.47 -5.77
N SER A 59 -18.51 -10.95 -6.89
CA SER A 59 -17.30 -11.46 -7.54
C SER A 59 -16.02 -11.26 -6.73
N THR A 60 -15.88 -10.11 -6.04
CA THR A 60 -14.78 -9.80 -5.13
C THR A 60 -14.85 -10.62 -3.87
N ARG A 61 -16.03 -10.69 -3.23
CA ARG A 61 -16.26 -11.51 -2.04
C ARG A 61 -15.89 -12.97 -2.32
N THR A 62 -16.45 -13.54 -3.40
CA THR A 62 -16.17 -14.91 -3.81
C THR A 62 -14.67 -15.13 -4.05
N GLY A 63 -13.99 -14.17 -4.69
CA GLY A 63 -12.56 -14.25 -4.91
C GLY A 63 -11.75 -14.28 -3.61
N CYS A 64 -12.09 -13.42 -2.64
CA CYS A 64 -11.41 -13.40 -1.34
C CYS A 64 -11.67 -14.67 -0.52
N GLU A 65 -12.91 -15.19 -0.54
CA GLU A 65 -13.27 -16.45 0.12
C GLU A 65 -12.48 -17.65 -0.45
N VAL A 66 -12.33 -17.72 -1.77
CA VAL A 66 -11.54 -18.76 -2.45
C VAL A 66 -10.06 -18.69 -2.08
N LEU A 67 -9.48 -17.49 -2.08
CA LEU A 67 -8.08 -17.28 -1.72
C LEU A 67 -7.80 -17.58 -0.24
N TYR A 68 -8.75 -17.24 0.64
CA TYR A 68 -8.69 -17.60 2.06
C TYR A 68 -8.77 -19.13 2.25
N ALA A 69 -9.73 -19.79 1.60
CA ALA A 69 -9.87 -21.25 1.66
C ALA A 69 -8.60 -21.97 1.18
N LEU A 70 -7.98 -21.48 0.09
CA LEU A 70 -6.72 -22.01 -0.41
C LEU A 70 -5.57 -21.84 0.61
N ALA A 71 -5.50 -20.70 1.30
CA ALA A 71 -4.51 -20.48 2.36
C ALA A 71 -4.71 -21.43 3.54
N VAL A 72 -5.96 -21.62 3.99
CA VAL A 72 -6.32 -22.57 5.06
C VAL A 72 -5.93 -24.00 4.67
N ASP A 73 -6.25 -24.44 3.45
CA ASP A 73 -5.93 -25.77 2.93
C ASP A 73 -4.42 -26.06 2.94
N TRP A 74 -3.63 -25.11 2.47
CA TRP A 74 -2.18 -25.26 2.37
C TRP A 74 -1.49 -25.28 3.74
N VAL A 75 -1.92 -24.42 4.66
CA VAL A 75 -1.44 -24.42 6.04
C VAL A 75 -1.80 -25.74 6.72
N SER A 76 -3.04 -26.19 6.57
CA SER A 76 -3.54 -27.45 7.15
C SER A 76 -2.70 -28.66 6.69
N THR A 77 -2.50 -28.77 5.38
CA THR A 77 -1.71 -29.84 4.76
C THR A 77 -0.25 -29.82 5.23
N SER A 78 0.30 -28.64 5.51
CA SER A 78 1.67 -28.48 5.99
C SER A 78 1.80 -28.76 7.50
N LEU A 79 0.80 -28.37 8.30
CA LEU A 79 0.74 -28.73 9.73
C LEU A 79 0.66 -30.24 9.91
N TYR A 80 -0.03 -30.95 9.02
CA TYR A 80 -0.08 -32.42 9.02
C TYR A 80 1.28 -33.07 8.80
N GLU A 81 2.05 -32.55 7.85
CA GLU A 81 3.42 -33.01 7.67
C GLU A 81 4.26 -32.73 8.92
N ILE A 82 4.24 -31.51 9.45
CA ILE A 82 5.02 -31.12 10.62
C ILE A 82 4.66 -31.99 11.83
N TRP A 83 3.37 -32.14 12.12
CA TRP A 83 2.88 -32.96 13.22
C TRP A 83 3.31 -34.42 13.05
N THR A 84 3.07 -35.03 11.89
CA THR A 84 3.42 -36.44 11.63
C THR A 84 4.92 -36.66 11.78
N CYS A 85 5.75 -35.80 11.18
CA CYS A 85 7.21 -35.90 11.22
C CYS A 85 7.82 -35.58 12.60
N SER A 86 7.09 -34.89 13.48
CA SER A 86 7.57 -34.55 14.84
C SER A 86 7.42 -35.69 15.85
N ARG A 87 6.64 -36.73 15.51
CA ARG A 87 6.35 -37.85 16.42
C ARG A 87 7.55 -38.79 16.56
N PRO A 88 7.94 -39.20 17.79
CA PRO A 88 9.10 -40.08 18.01
C PRO A 88 9.06 -41.41 17.24
N GLU A 89 7.87 -41.94 17.00
CA GLU A 89 7.62 -43.21 16.31
C GLU A 89 7.62 -43.11 14.78
N THR A 90 7.68 -41.91 14.20
CA THR A 90 7.61 -41.70 12.76
C THR A 90 8.98 -41.96 12.11
N SER A 91 9.00 -42.83 11.09
CA SER A 91 10.22 -43.08 10.31
C SER A 91 10.52 -41.93 9.34
N LYS A 92 11.80 -41.78 8.96
CA LYS A 92 12.22 -40.80 7.93
C LYS A 92 11.53 -41.04 6.58
N GLU A 93 11.28 -42.30 6.24
CA GLU A 93 10.61 -42.71 5.00
C GLU A 93 9.12 -42.32 4.98
N LEU A 94 8.43 -42.50 6.12
CA LEU A 94 7.06 -42.06 6.28
C LEU A 94 6.98 -40.53 6.19
N CYS A 95 7.90 -39.81 6.86
CA CYS A 95 7.95 -38.35 6.78
C CYS A 95 8.19 -37.85 5.34
N ALA A 96 9.10 -38.48 4.58
CA ALA A 96 9.34 -38.14 3.18
C ALA A 96 8.10 -38.38 2.29
N THR A 97 7.39 -39.49 2.53
CA THR A 97 6.16 -39.84 1.81
C THR A 97 5.04 -38.82 2.08
N VAL A 98 4.86 -38.44 3.35
CA VAL A 98 3.87 -37.43 3.75
C VAL A 98 4.22 -36.07 3.14
N GLY A 99 5.50 -35.67 3.15
CA GLY A 99 5.89 -34.40 2.55
C GLY A 99 5.69 -34.32 1.04
N GLU A 100 5.87 -35.43 0.31
CA GLU A 100 5.53 -35.48 -1.12
C GLU A 100 4.03 -35.39 -1.35
N ALA A 101 3.23 -36.14 -0.59
CA ALA A 101 1.78 -36.06 -0.66
C ALA A 101 1.27 -34.64 -0.36
N SER A 102 1.84 -33.97 0.66
CA SER A 102 1.49 -32.59 1.01
C SER A 102 1.76 -31.61 -0.13
N ARG A 103 2.91 -31.70 -0.80
CA ARG A 103 3.22 -30.88 -1.99
C ARG A 103 2.26 -31.16 -3.14
N GLN A 104 1.95 -32.43 -3.41
CA GLN A 104 1.06 -32.81 -4.50
C GLN A 104 -0.37 -32.31 -4.28
N THR A 105 -0.86 -32.37 -3.04
CA THR A 105 -2.16 -31.81 -2.64
C THR A 105 -2.19 -30.31 -2.87
N GLN A 106 -1.18 -29.57 -2.39
CA GLN A 106 -1.06 -28.13 -2.61
C GLN A 106 -1.10 -27.77 -4.11
N GLN A 107 -0.31 -28.48 -4.93
CA GLN A 107 -0.30 -28.26 -6.37
C GLN A 107 -1.66 -28.56 -7.02
N THR A 108 -2.39 -29.55 -6.52
CA THR A 108 -3.70 -29.92 -7.07
C THR A 108 -4.77 -28.90 -6.68
N SER A 109 -4.81 -28.44 -5.42
CA SER A 109 -5.75 -27.39 -4.99
C SER A 109 -5.48 -26.07 -5.72
N TRP A 110 -4.22 -25.76 -6.02
CA TRP A 110 -3.84 -24.64 -6.89
C TRP A 110 -4.45 -24.73 -8.29
N GLN A 111 -4.25 -25.86 -8.98
CA GLN A 111 -4.76 -26.05 -10.33
C GLN A 111 -6.30 -26.03 -10.36
N ALA A 112 -6.95 -26.56 -9.33
CA ALA A 112 -8.40 -26.52 -9.20
C ALA A 112 -8.92 -25.09 -9.13
N VAL A 113 -8.34 -24.24 -8.27
CA VAL A 113 -8.71 -22.81 -8.15
C VAL A 113 -8.54 -22.10 -9.50
N LYS A 114 -7.40 -22.31 -10.16
CA LYS A 114 -7.08 -21.70 -11.46
C LYS A 114 -8.10 -22.08 -12.55
N MET A 115 -8.47 -23.36 -12.62
CA MET A 115 -9.44 -23.83 -13.61
C MET A 115 -10.86 -23.31 -13.31
N GLN A 116 -11.30 -23.45 -12.06
CA GLN A 116 -12.66 -23.09 -11.64
C GLN A 116 -12.94 -21.59 -11.72
N HIS A 117 -11.92 -20.75 -11.51
CA HIS A 117 -12.05 -19.29 -11.50
C HIS A 117 -11.39 -18.61 -12.70
N SER A 118 -11.17 -19.35 -13.80
CA SER A 118 -10.56 -18.85 -15.03
C SER A 118 -11.24 -17.61 -15.64
N ALA A 119 -12.54 -17.42 -15.39
CA ALA A 119 -13.30 -16.24 -15.83
C ALA A 119 -13.23 -15.05 -14.84
N ASN A 120 -12.74 -15.23 -13.61
CA ASN A 120 -12.59 -14.17 -12.62
C ASN A 120 -11.20 -13.53 -12.76
N THR A 121 -11.12 -12.40 -13.45
CA THR A 121 -9.85 -11.71 -13.74
C THR A 121 -9.07 -11.30 -12.49
N ALA A 122 -9.74 -10.94 -11.39
CA ALA A 122 -9.07 -10.55 -10.14
C ALA A 122 -8.42 -11.74 -9.43
N VAL A 123 -9.14 -12.87 -9.34
CA VAL A 123 -8.59 -14.13 -8.81
C VAL A 123 -7.45 -14.61 -9.71
N MET A 124 -7.62 -14.57 -11.03
CA MET A 124 -6.60 -15.03 -11.97
C MET A 124 -5.33 -14.19 -11.96
N ALA A 125 -5.43 -12.86 -11.83
CA ALA A 125 -4.26 -11.99 -11.67
C ALA A 125 -3.47 -12.32 -10.40
N THR A 126 -4.18 -12.58 -9.29
CA THR A 126 -3.58 -12.99 -8.01
C THR A 126 -2.87 -14.34 -8.15
N VAL A 127 -3.56 -15.33 -8.75
CA VAL A 127 -3.01 -16.66 -9.00
C VAL A 127 -1.73 -16.57 -9.85
N GLN A 128 -1.73 -15.77 -10.92
CA GLN A 128 -0.55 -15.62 -11.76
C GLN A 128 0.66 -15.04 -11.01
N ALA A 129 0.48 -13.96 -10.23
CA ALA A 129 1.56 -13.34 -9.46
C ALA A 129 2.15 -14.29 -8.39
N LEU A 130 1.29 -15.10 -7.77
CA LEU A 130 1.68 -16.13 -6.81
C LEU A 130 2.52 -17.25 -7.45
N GLU A 131 2.19 -17.68 -8.68
CA GLU A 131 2.90 -18.76 -9.39
C GLU A 131 4.37 -18.37 -9.64
N GLU A 132 4.61 -17.13 -10.04
CA GLU A 132 5.95 -16.57 -10.28
C GLU A 132 6.78 -16.51 -8.98
N GLY A 133 6.19 -16.04 -7.88
CA GLY A 133 6.88 -15.93 -6.60
C GLY A 133 7.09 -17.26 -5.87
N LEU A 134 6.14 -18.20 -5.99
CA LEU A 134 6.23 -19.51 -5.34
C LEU A 134 7.39 -20.34 -5.92
N ALA A 135 7.60 -20.29 -7.23
CA ALA A 135 8.72 -20.97 -7.87
C ALA A 135 10.07 -20.47 -7.31
N ALA A 136 10.21 -19.16 -7.10
CA ALA A 136 11.40 -18.56 -6.51
C ALA A 136 11.57 -18.96 -5.03
N GLU A 137 10.50 -18.99 -4.24
CA GLU A 137 10.54 -19.40 -2.83
C GLU A 137 10.96 -20.87 -2.66
N LEU A 138 10.46 -21.76 -3.53
CA LEU A 138 10.74 -23.18 -3.45
C LEU A 138 12.16 -23.52 -3.93
N THR A 139 12.67 -22.84 -4.95
CA THR A 139 13.98 -23.12 -5.60
C THR A 139 15.14 -22.23 -5.12
N GLY A 140 14.85 -21.15 -4.39
CA GLY A 140 15.84 -20.14 -3.98
C GLY A 140 16.88 -20.61 -2.94
N PRO A 141 17.88 -19.76 -2.63
CA PRO A 141 18.99 -20.06 -1.71
C PRO A 141 18.53 -20.35 -0.26
N HIS A 142 17.27 -20.06 0.08
CA HIS A 142 16.61 -20.49 1.31
C HIS A 142 16.28 -22.00 1.36
N SER A 143 16.69 -22.80 0.36
CA SER A 143 16.64 -24.26 0.39
C SER A 143 17.44 -24.89 1.55
N GLN A 144 18.24 -24.10 2.28
CA GLN A 144 18.86 -24.47 3.56
C GLN A 144 17.97 -24.23 4.80
N SER A 145 16.73 -23.76 4.63
CA SER A 145 15.81 -23.60 5.77
C SER A 145 15.53 -24.97 6.41
N ARG A 146 15.52 -25.03 7.74
CA ARG A 146 15.08 -26.23 8.48
C ARG A 146 13.57 -26.50 8.36
N LEU A 147 12.84 -25.75 7.52
CA LEU A 147 11.40 -25.85 7.34
C LEU A 147 11.06 -26.74 6.13
N PRO A 148 10.04 -27.61 6.24
CA PRO A 148 9.53 -28.37 5.10
C PRO A 148 9.15 -27.49 3.91
N SER A 149 9.33 -28.00 2.69
CA SER A 149 8.98 -27.26 1.47
C SER A 149 7.49 -26.93 1.39
N SER A 150 6.63 -27.83 1.87
CA SER A 150 5.17 -27.62 1.97
C SER A 150 4.85 -26.42 2.85
N TRP A 151 5.53 -26.30 3.99
CA TRP A 151 5.38 -25.20 4.94
C TRP A 151 5.89 -23.88 4.37
N ARG A 152 7.03 -23.89 3.66
CA ARG A 152 7.51 -22.69 2.95
C ARG A 152 6.49 -22.21 1.93
N GLY A 153 5.95 -23.13 1.12
CA GLY A 153 4.88 -22.84 0.17
C GLY A 153 3.63 -22.28 0.85
N ALA A 154 3.15 -22.92 1.91
CA ALA A 154 1.98 -22.48 2.68
C ALA A 154 2.18 -21.07 3.26
N ARG A 155 3.30 -20.81 3.94
CA ARG A 155 3.61 -19.48 4.50
C ARG A 155 3.64 -18.41 3.42
N PHE A 156 4.30 -18.68 2.30
CA PHE A 156 4.35 -17.74 1.17
C PHE A 156 2.94 -17.47 0.64
N THR A 157 2.20 -18.52 0.31
CA THR A 157 0.85 -18.43 -0.23
C THR A 157 -0.06 -17.67 0.72
N THR A 158 -0.12 -17.99 2.02
CA THR A 158 -0.95 -17.29 3.01
C THR A 158 -0.67 -15.79 3.05
N LYS A 159 0.61 -15.39 3.08
CA LYS A 159 0.98 -13.96 3.11
C LYS A 159 0.56 -13.24 1.83
N GLN A 160 0.80 -13.88 0.69
CA GLN A 160 0.54 -13.28 -0.61
C GLN A 160 -0.95 -13.26 -0.94
N THR A 161 -1.71 -14.32 -0.64
CA THR A 161 -3.17 -14.34 -0.83
C THR A 161 -3.85 -13.33 0.09
N TYR A 162 -3.42 -13.21 1.34
CA TYR A 162 -3.90 -12.15 2.24
C TYR A 162 -3.61 -10.76 1.67
N TYR A 163 -2.37 -10.49 1.26
CA TYR A 163 -1.99 -9.23 0.62
C TYR A 163 -2.88 -8.92 -0.59
N TRP A 164 -3.02 -9.85 -1.54
CA TRP A 164 -3.84 -9.64 -2.72
C TRP A 164 -5.33 -9.49 -2.40
N SER A 165 -5.86 -10.22 -1.42
CA SER A 165 -7.23 -10.00 -0.94
C SER A 165 -7.40 -8.59 -0.37
N THR A 166 -6.46 -8.08 0.42
CA THR A 166 -6.51 -6.69 0.88
C THR A 166 -6.46 -5.70 -0.29
N VAL A 167 -5.69 -5.97 -1.34
CA VAL A 167 -5.64 -5.14 -2.57
C VAL A 167 -6.97 -5.17 -3.33
N ILE A 168 -7.63 -6.33 -3.47
CA ILE A 168 -8.91 -6.43 -4.19
C ILE A 168 -10.02 -5.73 -3.39
N ILE A 169 -10.06 -5.91 -2.07
CA ILE A 169 -10.98 -5.21 -1.16
C ILE A 169 -10.73 -3.70 -1.23
N TRP A 170 -9.45 -3.30 -1.19
CA TRP A 170 -9.00 -1.91 -1.31
C TRP A 170 -9.54 -1.26 -2.59
N ARG A 171 -9.44 -1.96 -3.73
CA ARG A 171 -9.94 -1.45 -5.02
C ARG A 171 -11.42 -1.10 -4.93
N GLU A 172 -12.23 -2.01 -4.42
CA GLU A 172 -13.68 -1.85 -4.45
C GLU A 172 -14.19 -0.83 -3.43
N THR A 173 -13.59 -0.82 -2.24
CA THR A 173 -13.97 0.11 -1.16
C THR A 173 -13.56 1.55 -1.48
N GLN A 174 -12.40 1.77 -2.13
CA GLN A 174 -12.00 3.09 -2.61
C GLN A 174 -12.97 3.62 -3.69
N TRP A 175 -13.39 2.77 -4.64
CA TRP A 175 -14.32 3.19 -5.72
C TRP A 175 -15.70 3.59 -5.21
N GLN A 176 -16.27 2.79 -4.31
CA GLN A 176 -17.60 3.06 -3.79
C GLN A 176 -17.62 4.35 -2.95
N TRP A 177 -16.63 4.51 -2.06
CA TRP A 177 -16.53 5.71 -1.22
C TRP A 177 -16.36 7.00 -2.03
N LEU A 178 -15.49 6.98 -3.04
CA LEU A 178 -15.27 8.15 -3.89
C LEU A 178 -16.51 8.51 -4.68
N SER A 179 -17.14 7.51 -5.30
CA SER A 179 -18.38 7.70 -6.07
C SER A 179 -19.48 8.33 -5.21
N ASP A 180 -19.67 7.83 -3.99
CA ASP A 180 -20.69 8.34 -3.08
C ASP A 180 -20.34 9.75 -2.57
N SER A 181 -19.05 10.05 -2.36
CA SER A 181 -18.58 11.38 -1.93
C SER A 181 -18.79 12.43 -3.04
N VAL A 182 -18.51 12.05 -4.28
CA VAL A 182 -18.73 12.90 -5.46
C VAL A 182 -20.22 13.13 -5.68
N ALA A 183 -21.03 12.08 -5.64
CA ALA A 183 -22.48 12.17 -5.81
C ALA A 183 -23.14 13.04 -4.73
N ALA A 184 -22.63 13.00 -3.50
CA ALA A 184 -23.17 13.78 -2.39
C ALA A 184 -22.65 15.22 -2.32
N GLY A 185 -21.64 15.60 -3.12
CA GLY A 185 -20.98 16.90 -3.01
C GLY A 185 -20.33 17.15 -1.64
N ARG A 186 -20.05 16.09 -0.88
CA ARG A 186 -19.39 16.09 0.44
C ARG A 186 -18.70 14.75 0.64
N VAL A 187 -17.63 14.68 1.44
CA VAL A 187 -17.02 13.39 1.79
C VAL A 187 -18.07 12.63 2.59
N VAL A 188 -18.51 11.49 2.07
CA VAL A 188 -19.50 10.67 2.77
C VAL A 188 -18.80 9.60 3.59
N HIS A 189 -19.33 9.34 4.78
CA HIS A 189 -18.91 8.20 5.58
C HIS A 189 -19.39 6.92 4.89
N THR A 190 -18.47 6.01 4.58
CA THR A 190 -18.81 4.62 4.27
C THR A 190 -19.12 3.86 5.55
N ALA A 191 -19.74 2.68 5.40
CA ALA A 191 -20.31 1.84 6.46
C ALA A 191 -19.34 1.30 7.54
N TRP A 192 -18.14 1.87 7.68
CA TRP A 192 -17.08 1.42 8.57
C TRP A 192 -17.06 2.09 9.94
N GLY A 193 -18.24 2.49 10.45
CA GLY A 193 -18.39 3.00 11.81
C GLY A 193 -18.76 4.48 11.92
N GLN A 194 -19.27 4.86 13.09
CA GLN A 194 -19.62 6.24 13.41
C GLN A 194 -18.35 7.09 13.53
N PRO A 195 -18.36 8.40 13.19
CA PRO A 195 -17.22 9.32 13.36
C PRO A 195 -16.52 9.23 14.73
N ASP A 196 -17.24 8.86 15.78
CA ASP A 196 -16.68 8.67 17.13
C ASP A 196 -15.71 7.46 17.24
N GLU A 197 -15.80 6.47 16.37
CA GLU A 197 -14.85 5.34 16.29
C GLU A 197 -13.53 5.74 15.64
N TRP A 198 -13.53 6.82 14.85
CA TRP A 198 -12.38 7.35 14.13
C TRP A 198 -11.43 8.10 15.06
N LEU A 199 -11.99 8.74 16.10
CA LEU A 199 -11.23 9.33 17.21
C LEU A 199 -10.31 8.32 17.91
N ARG A 200 -10.61 7.02 17.87
CA ARG A 200 -9.76 5.97 18.43
C ARG A 200 -8.49 5.71 17.60
N PHE A 201 -8.48 6.12 16.33
CA PHE A 201 -7.36 5.98 15.39
C PHE A 201 -6.60 7.29 15.13
N GLY A 202 -6.86 8.35 15.94
CA GLY A 202 -6.09 9.60 15.88
C GLY A 202 -6.56 10.61 14.82
N THR A 203 -7.67 10.36 14.13
CA THR A 203 -8.28 11.32 13.20
C THR A 203 -9.15 12.32 13.98
N THR A 204 -8.56 13.45 14.36
CA THR A 204 -9.23 14.48 15.16
C THR A 204 -10.13 15.42 14.35
N ASP A 205 -10.20 15.26 13.03
CA ASP A 205 -10.93 16.15 12.10
C ASP A 205 -12.15 15.52 11.40
N CYS A 206 -12.54 14.30 11.78
CA CYS A 206 -13.72 13.60 11.27
C CYS A 206 -15.06 14.31 11.57
N ASN A 207 -15.07 15.25 12.53
CA ASN A 207 -16.23 16.06 12.91
C ASN A 207 -16.28 17.43 12.24
N THR A 208 -15.56 17.66 11.14
CA THR A 208 -15.66 18.95 10.44
C THR A 208 -16.94 19.02 9.60
N GLU A 209 -17.99 19.66 10.14
CA GLU A 209 -19.24 20.07 9.46
C GLU A 209 -19.02 21.06 8.30
N SER A 210 -17.84 21.09 7.69
CA SER A 210 -17.53 22.01 6.61
C SER A 210 -18.04 21.47 5.28
N PRO A 211 -19.03 22.11 4.64
CA PRO A 211 -19.50 21.70 3.33
C PRO A 211 -18.36 21.81 2.31
N LEU A 212 -18.23 20.83 1.41
CA LEU A 212 -17.27 20.93 0.32
C LEU A 212 -17.70 22.00 -0.68
N VAL A 213 -16.73 22.59 -1.37
CA VAL A 213 -17.00 23.57 -2.42
C VAL A 213 -17.56 22.85 -3.65
N ILE A 214 -18.72 23.30 -4.13
CA ILE A 214 -19.42 22.79 -5.32
C ILE A 214 -19.41 23.90 -6.38
N PRO A 215 -19.02 23.62 -7.64
CA PRO A 215 -18.66 22.31 -8.18
C PRO A 215 -17.24 21.85 -7.80
N GLY A 216 -17.12 20.58 -7.42
CA GLY A 216 -15.86 19.92 -7.10
C GLY A 216 -15.03 19.55 -8.34
N PRO A 217 -13.91 18.82 -8.15
CA PRO A 217 -13.10 18.28 -9.24
C PRO A 217 -13.83 17.20 -10.04
N GLU A 218 -13.30 16.92 -11.24
CA GLU A 218 -13.61 15.71 -11.98
C GLU A 218 -12.60 14.62 -11.60
N TYR A 219 -13.05 13.56 -10.94
CA TYR A 219 -12.16 12.45 -10.58
C TYR A 219 -12.06 11.44 -11.71
N VAL A 220 -10.83 11.06 -12.05
CA VAL A 220 -10.53 10.06 -13.08
C VAL A 220 -9.73 8.93 -12.46
N LEU A 221 -10.18 7.68 -12.62
CA LEU A 221 -9.31 6.54 -12.37
C LEU A 221 -8.39 6.34 -13.57
N THR A 222 -7.08 6.30 -13.34
CA THR A 222 -6.18 5.84 -14.40
C THR A 222 -6.46 4.37 -14.75
N GLN A 223 -6.73 4.13 -16.03
CA GLN A 223 -6.85 2.78 -16.61
C GLN A 223 -5.53 2.31 -17.23
N GLU A 224 -4.53 3.18 -17.28
CA GLU A 224 -3.21 2.84 -17.81
C GLU A 224 -2.45 2.00 -16.77
N THR A 225 -2.13 0.76 -17.12
CA THR A 225 -1.45 -0.20 -16.24
C THR A 225 -0.08 0.29 -15.73
N ARG A 226 0.60 1.17 -16.48
CA ARG A 226 1.87 1.78 -16.04
C ARG A 226 1.69 2.81 -14.91
N PHE A 227 0.47 3.30 -14.70
CA PHE A 227 0.13 4.22 -13.61
C PHE A 227 -0.70 3.50 -12.54
N THR A 228 -0.55 2.19 -12.38
CA THR A 228 -1.11 1.40 -11.27
C THR A 228 -0.01 0.58 -10.58
N GLY A 229 -0.26 0.08 -9.38
CA GLY A 229 0.70 -0.52 -8.46
C GLY A 229 0.97 0.29 -7.19
N MET A 230 2.10 0.01 -6.53
CA MET A 230 2.54 0.75 -5.34
C MET A 230 2.90 2.20 -5.70
N ARG A 231 2.74 3.13 -4.76
CA ARG A 231 2.97 4.57 -4.97
C ARG A 231 4.33 4.88 -5.58
N PHE A 232 5.36 4.13 -5.18
CA PHE A 232 6.73 4.29 -5.67
C PHE A 232 6.83 4.06 -7.18
N ALA A 233 6.20 2.99 -7.69
CA ALA A 233 6.21 2.64 -9.11
C ALA A 233 5.41 3.65 -9.93
N VAL A 234 4.24 4.04 -9.42
CA VAL A 234 3.37 5.02 -10.08
C VAL A 234 4.06 6.38 -10.17
N LEU A 235 4.67 6.89 -9.10
CA LEU A 235 5.35 8.19 -9.15
C LEU A 235 6.54 8.18 -10.11
N VAL A 236 7.34 7.12 -10.15
CA VAL A 236 8.42 6.98 -11.14
C VAL A 236 7.86 7.04 -12.57
N ALA A 237 6.77 6.32 -12.86
CA ALA A 237 6.13 6.36 -14.17
C ALA A 237 5.61 7.76 -14.52
N LEU A 238 5.02 8.48 -13.55
CA LEU A 238 4.56 9.86 -13.75
C LEU A 238 5.71 10.85 -14.01
N LEU A 239 6.85 10.69 -13.34
CA LEU A 239 8.05 11.51 -13.55
C LEU A 239 8.68 11.25 -14.93
N GLN A 240 8.71 10.00 -15.37
CA GLN A 240 9.15 9.63 -16.71
C GLN A 240 8.23 10.23 -17.78
N GLU A 241 6.92 10.19 -17.56
CA GLU A 241 5.92 10.81 -18.43
C GLU A 241 6.07 12.34 -18.46
N LEU A 242 6.26 12.99 -17.31
CA LEU A 242 6.51 14.44 -17.24
C LEU A 242 7.74 14.83 -18.07
N ARG A 243 8.84 14.09 -17.91
CA ARG A 243 10.07 14.31 -18.67
C ARG A 243 9.83 14.13 -20.17
N LEU A 244 9.10 13.10 -20.57
CA LEU A 244 8.77 12.85 -21.98
C LEU A 244 7.97 14.02 -22.57
N ARG A 245 6.95 14.49 -21.86
CA ARG A 245 6.10 15.62 -22.30
C ARG A 245 6.86 16.92 -22.43
N ARG A 246 7.93 17.09 -21.65
CA ARG A 246 8.84 18.23 -21.73
C ARG A 246 9.93 18.10 -22.79
N GLY A 247 10.00 16.98 -23.51
CA GLY A 247 11.04 16.72 -24.50
C GLY A 247 12.40 16.34 -23.89
N GLY A 248 12.42 15.89 -22.63
CA GLY A 248 13.64 15.49 -21.91
C GLY A 248 14.06 16.47 -20.82
N GLY A 249 15.36 16.44 -20.49
CA GLY A 249 15.96 17.30 -19.46
C GLY A 249 15.96 16.70 -18.05
N SER A 250 16.53 17.48 -17.12
CA SER A 250 16.53 17.20 -15.68
C SER A 250 15.25 17.75 -15.04
N LEU A 251 14.77 17.10 -13.99
CA LEU A 251 13.63 17.54 -13.20
C LEU A 251 14.04 17.77 -11.74
N ILE A 252 13.53 18.84 -11.12
CA ILE A 252 13.66 19.15 -9.70
C ILE A 252 12.34 18.79 -9.02
N ILE A 253 12.38 17.81 -8.13
CA ILE A 253 11.20 17.25 -7.48
C ILE A 253 11.29 17.48 -5.98
N VAL A 254 10.16 17.82 -5.36
CA VAL A 254 10.03 17.93 -3.91
C VAL A 254 9.19 16.77 -3.38
N GLU A 255 9.68 16.10 -2.34
CA GLU A 255 8.95 15.11 -1.54
C GLU A 255 8.71 15.70 -0.15
N VAL A 256 7.44 15.93 0.21
CA VAL A 256 7.02 16.44 1.52
C VAL A 256 6.55 15.24 2.34
N GLY A 257 7.26 14.93 3.42
CA GLY A 257 7.12 13.69 4.19
C GLY A 257 8.05 12.60 3.62
N VAL A 258 9.21 12.42 4.26
CA VAL A 258 10.28 11.53 3.78
C VAL A 258 10.36 10.27 4.63
N PHE A 259 10.13 10.40 5.93
CA PHE A 259 10.34 9.35 6.92
C PHE A 259 11.72 8.69 6.75
N LEU A 260 11.78 7.41 6.40
CA LEU A 260 13.03 6.65 6.17
C LEU A 260 13.64 6.85 4.77
N GLY A 261 12.95 7.52 3.85
CA GLY A 261 13.39 7.78 2.49
C GLY A 261 13.21 6.59 1.52
N GLN A 262 12.25 5.70 1.78
CA GLN A 262 11.97 4.55 0.89
C GLN A 262 11.50 5.00 -0.50
N LEU A 263 10.54 5.93 -0.54
CA LEU A 263 10.08 6.54 -1.79
C LEU A 263 11.24 7.31 -2.45
N SER A 264 11.95 8.14 -1.70
CA SER A 264 13.12 8.90 -2.16
C SER A 264 14.15 8.02 -2.85
N LYS A 265 14.52 6.90 -2.22
CA LYS A 265 15.45 5.92 -2.79
C LYS A 265 14.93 5.34 -4.08
N PHE A 266 13.66 4.94 -4.09
CA PHE A 266 13.05 4.33 -5.27
C PHE A 266 13.06 5.31 -6.46
N ILE A 267 12.74 6.59 -6.24
CA ILE A 267 12.85 7.63 -7.27
C ILE A 267 14.29 7.76 -7.75
N LEU A 268 15.25 7.91 -6.84
CA LEU A 268 16.64 8.20 -7.20
C LEU A 268 17.34 7.05 -7.92
N ASP A 269 16.99 5.80 -7.60
CA ASP A 269 17.46 4.58 -8.27
C ASP A 269 16.93 4.44 -9.70
N HIS A 270 15.70 4.90 -9.98
CA HIS A 270 15.02 4.64 -11.26
C HIS A 270 14.91 5.87 -12.19
N CYS A 271 15.16 7.07 -11.67
CA CYS A 271 15.07 8.32 -12.42
C CYS A 271 16.38 9.11 -12.33
N ASP A 272 17.38 8.74 -13.14
CA ASP A 272 18.71 9.38 -13.19
C ASP A 272 18.68 10.89 -13.51
N PHE A 273 17.60 11.35 -14.14
CA PHE A 273 17.31 12.74 -14.49
C PHE A 273 16.66 13.55 -13.36
N VAL A 274 16.42 12.97 -12.19
CA VAL A 274 15.82 13.67 -11.04
C VAL A 274 16.88 14.22 -10.10
N GLN A 275 16.71 15.49 -9.74
CA GLN A 275 17.21 16.12 -8.52
C GLN A 275 16.08 16.14 -7.49
N LEU A 276 16.27 15.46 -6.35
CA LEU A 276 15.26 15.30 -5.32
C LEU A 276 15.54 16.18 -4.11
N ILE A 277 14.54 16.93 -3.68
CA ILE A 277 14.54 17.68 -2.43
C ILE A 277 13.54 16.98 -1.49
N GLY A 278 14.04 16.29 -0.47
CA GLY A 278 13.22 15.73 0.60
C GLY A 278 12.98 16.76 1.70
N VAL A 279 11.76 16.85 2.20
CA VAL A 279 11.36 17.76 3.27
C VAL A 279 10.65 16.97 4.36
N ASP A 280 11.21 16.95 5.56
CA ASP A 280 10.60 16.30 6.71
C ASP A 280 11.08 16.96 8.01
N PRO A 281 10.18 17.37 8.91
CA PRO A 281 10.60 18.03 10.15
C PRO A 281 11.15 17.03 11.19
N TYR A 282 10.90 15.73 11.04
CA TYR A 282 11.23 14.67 11.99
C TYR A 282 10.72 14.98 13.42
N LEU A 283 9.45 15.34 13.50
CA LEU A 283 8.70 15.57 14.74
C LEU A 283 7.79 14.37 15.01
N GLY A 284 7.88 13.78 16.20
CA GLY A 284 7.09 12.58 16.56
C GLY A 284 6.10 12.78 17.71
N ALA A 285 6.20 13.89 18.46
CA ALA A 285 5.48 14.09 19.72
C ALA A 285 4.36 15.15 19.68
N ASP A 286 4.17 15.82 18.55
CA ASP A 286 3.20 16.94 18.41
C ASP A 286 1.83 16.51 17.86
N GLY A 287 1.66 15.21 17.59
CA GLY A 287 0.43 14.63 17.06
C GLY A 287 0.16 14.93 15.59
N THR A 288 1.10 15.54 14.85
CA THR A 288 0.91 15.84 13.42
C THR A 288 1.25 14.67 12.51
N PHE A 289 1.80 13.59 13.07
CA PHE A 289 2.16 12.39 12.35
C PHE A 289 1.05 11.31 12.39
N PRO A 290 0.76 10.63 11.28
CA PRO A 290 -0.10 9.46 11.27
C PRO A 290 0.56 8.29 12.00
N GLY A 291 0.11 8.01 13.22
CA GLY A 291 0.67 6.95 14.08
C GLY A 291 1.62 7.50 15.14
N ASN A 292 2.07 6.63 16.04
CA ASN A 292 2.89 7.02 17.18
C ASN A 292 4.36 6.66 16.91
N PHE A 293 5.14 7.64 16.41
CA PHE A 293 6.58 7.49 16.09
C PHE A 293 7.36 6.79 17.20
N ASP A 294 7.04 7.07 18.47
CA ASP A 294 7.72 6.47 19.62
C ASP A 294 7.42 4.98 19.84
N SER A 295 6.35 4.45 19.23
CA SER A 295 6.02 3.02 19.26
C SER A 295 6.58 2.23 18.08
N GLU A 296 6.89 2.89 16.95
CA GLU A 296 7.37 2.23 15.72
C GLU A 296 8.86 2.47 15.48
N LEU A 297 9.33 3.72 15.50
CA LEU A 297 10.74 4.08 15.29
C LEU A 297 11.01 5.54 15.68
N HIS A 298 11.93 5.82 16.61
CA HIS A 298 12.24 7.19 17.06
C HIS A 298 12.60 8.16 15.91
N PRO A 299 12.12 9.43 15.88
CA PRO A 299 12.34 10.38 14.78
C PRO A 299 13.80 10.62 14.40
N GLU A 300 14.70 10.72 15.38
CA GLU A 300 16.15 10.86 15.10
C GLU A 300 16.74 9.64 14.39
N VAL A 301 16.20 8.45 14.64
CA VAL A 301 16.64 7.25 13.91
C VAL A 301 16.18 7.34 12.47
N ALA A 302 14.92 7.72 12.22
CA ALA A 302 14.41 7.95 10.87
C ALA A 302 15.25 9.01 10.12
N PHE A 303 15.53 10.15 10.76
CA PHE A 303 16.38 11.20 10.20
C PHE A 303 17.78 10.69 9.84
N HIS A 304 18.42 9.92 10.73
CA HIS A 304 19.74 9.36 10.46
C HIS A 304 19.75 8.40 9.27
N HIS A 305 18.71 7.56 9.16
CA HIS A 305 18.53 6.65 8.03
C HIS A 305 18.35 7.42 6.71
N ALA A 306 17.45 8.40 6.68
CA ALA A 306 17.21 9.22 5.50
C ALA A 306 18.44 10.07 5.15
N SER A 307 19.11 10.69 6.12
CA SER A 307 20.30 11.51 5.89
C SER A 307 21.43 10.70 5.23
N LYS A 308 21.69 9.48 5.71
CA LYS A 308 22.65 8.56 5.07
C LYS A 308 22.25 8.19 3.65
N LEU A 309 20.97 7.93 3.44
CA LEU A 309 20.41 7.58 2.14
C LEU A 309 20.60 8.73 1.15
N TYR A 310 20.17 9.94 1.50
CA TYR A 310 20.33 11.12 0.66
C TYR A 310 21.80 11.42 0.37
N ALA A 311 22.68 11.35 1.38
CA ALA A 311 24.11 11.54 1.18
C ALA A 311 24.73 10.55 0.18
N SER A 312 24.18 9.33 0.07
CA SER A 312 24.68 8.32 -0.88
C SER A 312 24.41 8.66 -2.36
N PHE A 313 23.50 9.59 -2.64
CA PHE A 313 23.18 10.06 -4.00
C PHE A 313 23.87 11.39 -4.37
N GLY A 314 24.70 11.94 -3.49
CA GLY A 314 25.46 13.18 -3.73
C GLY A 314 24.57 14.36 -4.13
N ASP A 315 25.00 15.14 -5.12
CA ASP A 315 24.33 16.37 -5.55
C ASP A 315 22.92 16.16 -6.16
N ARG A 316 22.52 14.90 -6.40
CA ARG A 316 21.16 14.58 -6.88
C ARG A 316 20.12 14.58 -5.77
N ALA A 317 20.50 14.61 -4.50
CA ALA A 317 19.57 14.49 -3.38
C ALA A 317 19.91 15.47 -2.26
N LEU A 318 18.93 16.26 -1.84
CA LEU A 318 19.03 17.19 -0.72
C LEU A 318 17.92 16.89 0.30
N LEU A 319 18.28 16.58 1.54
CA LEU A 319 17.33 16.42 2.64
C LEU A 319 17.28 17.70 3.47
N LEU A 320 16.09 18.28 3.59
CA LEU A 320 15.81 19.43 4.44
C LEU A 320 15.06 18.96 5.68
N ARG A 321 15.74 19.04 6.83
CA ARG A 321 15.11 18.85 8.15
C ARG A 321 14.38 20.13 8.55
N ALA A 322 13.19 20.33 7.99
CA ALA A 322 12.39 21.54 8.14
C ALA A 322 10.91 21.21 7.99
N THR A 323 10.04 22.07 8.51
CA THR A 323 8.60 21.96 8.19
C THR A 323 8.38 22.26 6.71
N SER A 324 7.27 21.75 6.17
CA SER A 324 6.87 21.99 4.78
C SER A 324 6.84 23.48 4.41
N LEU A 325 6.32 24.33 5.30
CA LEU A 325 6.24 25.78 5.08
C LEU A 325 7.61 26.46 5.08
N GLU A 326 8.50 26.10 6.02
CA GLU A 326 9.87 26.65 6.07
C GLU A 326 10.67 26.26 4.82
N ALA A 327 10.57 25.00 4.39
CA ALA A 327 11.23 24.53 3.19
C ALA A 327 10.71 25.25 1.94
N ALA A 328 9.39 25.37 1.78
CA ALA A 328 8.79 26.09 0.66
C ALA A 328 9.24 27.57 0.61
N GLN A 329 9.31 28.25 1.76
CA GLN A 329 9.79 29.63 1.85
C GLN A 329 11.26 29.80 1.44
N SER A 330 12.09 28.77 1.65
CA SER A 330 13.50 28.79 1.27
C SER A 330 13.74 28.62 -0.23
N LEU A 331 12.73 28.17 -0.99
CA LEU A 331 12.83 27.93 -2.42
C LEU A 331 12.21 29.08 -3.23
N PRO A 332 12.82 29.49 -4.36
CA PRO A 332 12.24 30.50 -5.24
C PRO A 332 10.92 30.02 -5.85
N ASP A 333 10.02 30.95 -6.17
CA ASP A 333 8.86 30.63 -7.00
C ASP A 333 9.30 30.18 -8.40
N ASN A 334 8.47 29.38 -9.08
CA ASN A 334 8.76 28.85 -10.41
C ASN A 334 10.10 28.07 -10.53
N SER A 335 10.53 27.39 -9.46
CA SER A 335 11.82 26.70 -9.39
C SER A 335 11.74 25.17 -9.49
N ILE A 336 10.59 24.57 -9.18
CA ILE A 336 10.42 23.10 -9.14
C ILE A 336 9.50 22.59 -10.25
N ASP A 337 9.67 21.32 -10.60
CA ASP A 337 8.97 20.68 -11.72
C ASP A 337 7.85 19.74 -11.25
N ALA A 338 8.00 19.16 -10.05
CA ALA A 338 6.92 18.45 -9.38
C ALA A 338 7.00 18.53 -7.86
N VAL A 339 5.87 18.30 -7.20
CA VAL A 339 5.76 18.11 -5.76
C VAL A 339 4.94 16.86 -5.44
N PHE A 340 5.40 16.10 -4.46
CA PHE A 340 4.74 14.96 -3.85
C PHE A 340 4.40 15.26 -2.39
N ILE A 341 3.11 15.25 -2.03
CA ILE A 341 2.62 15.61 -0.68
C ILE A 341 2.21 14.34 0.08
N ASP A 342 2.93 14.00 1.16
CA ASP A 342 2.75 12.81 2.00
C ASP A 342 3.25 13.06 3.45
N GLY A 343 3.00 14.28 3.96
CA GLY A 343 3.49 14.75 5.27
C GLY A 343 2.48 14.57 6.39
N CYS A 344 1.81 15.66 6.80
CA CYS A 344 0.75 15.62 7.82
C CYS A 344 -0.62 15.43 7.16
N HIS A 345 -1.42 14.49 7.68
CA HIS A 345 -2.69 14.08 7.05
C HIS A 345 -3.90 14.92 7.48
N TYR A 346 -3.71 15.91 8.35
CA TYR A 346 -4.76 16.84 8.73
C TYR A 346 -5.07 17.83 7.62
N TYR A 347 -6.36 18.12 7.44
CA TYR A 347 -6.83 19.07 6.41
C TYR A 347 -6.04 20.38 6.36
N ASN A 348 -5.80 21.01 7.53
CA ASN A 348 -5.10 22.30 7.60
C ASN A 348 -3.62 22.19 7.18
N CYS A 349 -2.97 21.05 7.45
CA CYS A 349 -1.62 20.79 6.99
C CYS A 349 -1.57 20.71 5.47
N VAL A 350 -2.35 19.79 4.88
CA VAL A 350 -2.35 19.54 3.43
C VAL A 350 -2.79 20.79 2.65
N LYS A 351 -3.77 21.55 3.16
CA LYS A 351 -4.18 22.83 2.59
C LYS A 351 -3.05 23.85 2.60
N SER A 352 -2.29 23.91 3.69
CA SER A 352 -1.14 24.81 3.82
C SER A 352 0.00 24.37 2.89
N ASP A 353 0.21 23.06 2.72
CA ASP A 353 1.17 22.50 1.75
C ASP A 353 0.81 22.93 0.33
N PHE A 354 -0.45 22.76 -0.09
CA PHE A 354 -0.88 23.25 -1.40
C PHE A 354 -0.65 24.76 -1.55
N ALA A 355 -1.01 25.56 -0.56
CA ALA A 355 -0.79 27.01 -0.63
C ALA A 355 0.70 27.39 -0.74
N ALA A 356 1.60 26.63 -0.10
CA ALA A 356 3.03 26.90 -0.07
C ALA A 356 3.77 26.41 -1.31
N TRP A 357 3.41 25.23 -1.83
CA TRP A 357 4.14 24.56 -2.91
C TRP A 357 3.66 24.92 -4.31
N MET A 358 2.39 25.27 -4.49
CA MET A 358 1.85 25.60 -5.81
C MET A 358 2.56 26.80 -6.49
N PRO A 359 2.94 27.89 -5.80
CA PRO A 359 3.74 28.96 -6.41
C PRO A 359 5.17 28.54 -6.80
N LYS A 360 5.69 27.45 -6.23
CA LYS A 360 7.04 26.95 -6.50
C LYS A 360 7.13 26.19 -7.81
N LEU A 361 6.02 25.62 -8.28
CA LEU A 361 5.91 24.95 -9.56
C LEU A 361 6.14 25.94 -10.71
N ARG A 362 6.88 25.52 -11.75
CA ARG A 362 7.12 26.35 -12.95
C ARG A 362 5.82 26.75 -13.65
N ALA A 363 5.60 28.04 -13.83
CA ALA A 363 4.48 28.55 -14.64
C ALA A 363 4.68 28.41 -16.16
N THR A 364 5.93 28.26 -16.63
CA THR A 364 6.27 28.24 -18.07
C THR A 364 6.43 26.84 -18.66
N ALA A 365 6.23 25.79 -17.87
CA ALA A 365 6.38 24.41 -18.28
C ALA A 365 5.25 23.56 -17.69
N GLU A 366 5.00 22.39 -18.26
CA GLU A 366 4.11 21.42 -17.61
C GLU A 366 4.75 20.94 -16.30
N THR A 367 3.93 20.82 -15.26
CA THR A 367 4.33 20.41 -13.91
C THR A 367 3.45 19.30 -13.39
N LEU A 368 3.93 18.54 -12.41
CA LEU A 368 3.20 17.46 -11.75
C LEU A 368 2.93 17.82 -10.29
N VAL A 369 1.68 17.63 -9.87
CA VAL A 369 1.35 17.55 -8.45
C VAL A 369 0.86 16.14 -8.19
N ALA A 370 1.43 15.51 -7.18
CA ALA A 370 1.01 14.21 -6.71
C ALA A 370 1.00 14.20 -5.17
N GLY A 371 0.36 13.21 -4.60
CA GLY A 371 0.39 12.97 -3.18
C GLY A 371 -0.30 11.67 -2.82
N HIS A 372 -0.25 11.34 -1.55
CA HIS A 372 -0.72 10.06 -1.03
C HIS A 372 -1.89 10.26 -0.07
N ASP A 373 -2.37 9.15 0.52
CA ASP A 373 -3.36 9.15 1.60
C ASP A 373 -4.71 9.77 1.21
N PHE A 374 -5.04 9.77 -0.08
CA PHE A 374 -6.38 10.09 -0.55
C PHE A 374 -7.32 8.92 -0.27
N SER A 375 -7.71 8.79 1.00
CA SER A 375 -8.43 7.64 1.52
C SER A 375 -9.52 8.07 2.51
N PRO A 376 -10.51 7.18 2.77
CA PRO A 376 -11.46 7.41 3.85
C PRO A 376 -10.74 7.64 5.18
N GLN A 377 -9.65 6.92 5.46
CA GLN A 377 -8.85 7.02 6.69
C GLN A 377 -8.32 8.43 6.95
N TRP A 378 -8.09 9.22 5.90
CA TRP A 378 -7.54 10.58 6.00
C TRP A 378 -8.46 11.59 5.31
N PRO A 379 -9.66 11.84 5.88
CA PRO A 379 -10.67 12.68 5.24
C PRO A 379 -10.18 14.14 5.04
N GLY A 380 -9.23 14.59 5.85
CA GLY A 380 -8.61 15.90 5.70
C GLY A 380 -7.82 16.07 4.41
N VAL A 381 -7.09 15.03 3.97
CA VAL A 381 -6.37 15.00 2.68
C VAL A 381 -7.36 15.15 1.53
N VAL A 382 -8.42 14.35 1.56
CA VAL A 382 -9.47 14.30 0.52
C VAL A 382 -10.11 15.67 0.35
N ARG A 383 -10.49 16.29 1.46
CA ARG A 383 -11.07 17.63 1.47
C ARG A 383 -10.11 18.68 0.90
N ALA A 384 -8.83 18.65 1.30
CA ALA A 384 -7.85 19.60 0.81
C ALA A 384 -7.64 19.48 -0.71
N VAL A 385 -7.56 18.26 -1.24
CA VAL A 385 -7.46 17.99 -2.69
C VAL A 385 -8.71 18.50 -3.43
N GLN A 386 -9.90 18.24 -2.88
CA GLN A 386 -11.15 18.71 -3.47
C GLN A 386 -11.23 20.24 -3.56
N GLU A 387 -10.90 20.94 -2.47
CA GLU A 387 -10.88 22.41 -2.47
C GLU A 387 -9.81 22.96 -3.44
N GLN A 388 -8.65 22.30 -3.50
CA GLN A 388 -7.56 22.72 -4.38
C GLN A 388 -7.90 22.55 -5.87
N ARG A 389 -8.70 21.52 -6.20
CA ARG A 389 -9.11 21.18 -7.56
C ARG A 389 -10.59 21.49 -7.85
N GLN A 390 -11.15 22.46 -7.15
CA GLN A 390 -12.48 23.01 -7.44
C GLN A 390 -12.64 23.49 -8.88
N ASN A 391 -13.90 23.67 -9.32
CA ASN A 391 -14.28 24.10 -10.68
C ASN A 391 -13.96 23.08 -11.78
N HIS A 392 -14.31 21.80 -11.55
CA HIS A 392 -14.16 20.71 -12.53
C HIS A 392 -12.73 20.47 -13.02
N LYS A 393 -11.71 20.82 -12.22
CA LYS A 393 -10.35 20.43 -12.55
C LYS A 393 -10.19 18.93 -12.34
N ILE A 394 -9.43 18.28 -13.22
CA ILE A 394 -9.23 16.83 -13.15
C ILE A 394 -8.34 16.48 -11.94
N VAL A 395 -8.74 15.46 -11.18
CA VAL A 395 -7.89 14.75 -10.21
C VAL A 395 -7.81 13.31 -10.66
N THR A 396 -6.61 12.84 -10.99
CA THR A 396 -6.42 11.44 -11.33
C THR A 396 -6.06 10.66 -10.08
N LEU A 397 -6.75 9.54 -9.88
CA LEU A 397 -6.51 8.62 -8.77
C LEU A 397 -5.86 7.34 -9.30
N SER A 398 -5.02 6.78 -8.46
CA SER A 398 -4.34 5.51 -8.72
C SER A 398 -4.42 4.62 -7.48
N THR A 399 -3.85 3.42 -7.63
CA THR A 399 -3.67 2.48 -6.55
C THR A 399 -2.75 2.99 -5.46
N ASP A 400 -2.85 2.38 -4.27
CA ASP A 400 -2.08 2.80 -3.08
C ASP A 400 -2.35 4.28 -2.76
N TRP A 401 -3.64 4.66 -2.66
CA TRP A 401 -4.17 5.97 -2.26
C TRP A 401 -3.58 7.21 -2.93
N LEU A 402 -2.96 7.04 -4.09
CA LEU A 402 -2.35 8.13 -4.83
C LEU A 402 -3.39 9.00 -5.52
N PHE A 403 -3.16 10.31 -5.43
CA PHE A 403 -3.78 11.31 -6.29
C PHE A 403 -2.71 12.07 -7.05
N TRP A 404 -3.04 12.53 -8.26
CA TRP A 404 -2.15 13.37 -9.05
C TRP A 404 -2.88 14.14 -10.16
N TRP A 405 -2.21 15.15 -10.70
CA TRP A 405 -2.57 15.83 -11.95
C TRP A 405 -1.35 16.49 -12.57
N PHE A 406 -1.41 16.70 -13.90
CA PHE A 406 -0.48 17.59 -14.59
C PHE A 406 -1.12 18.97 -14.74
N ASP A 407 -0.36 20.02 -14.42
CA ASP A 407 -0.76 21.40 -14.69
C ASP A 407 0.04 21.94 -15.88
N ARG A 408 -0.69 22.46 -16.87
CA ARG A 408 -0.13 23.07 -18.07
C ARG A 408 0.28 24.53 -17.81
N PRO A 409 1.21 25.09 -18.61
CA PRO A 409 1.55 26.50 -18.54
C PRO A 409 0.30 27.38 -18.65
N GLN A 410 0.22 28.43 -17.83
CA GLN A 410 -0.82 29.44 -18.01
C GLN A 410 -0.55 30.20 -19.31
N GLU A 411 -1.47 30.18 -20.26
CA GLU A 411 -1.39 31.05 -21.44
C GLU A 411 -1.43 32.50 -20.96
N THR A 412 -0.36 33.26 -21.19
CA THR A 412 -0.35 34.70 -20.95
C THR A 412 -1.31 35.34 -21.94
N THR A 413 -2.56 35.55 -21.54
CA THR A 413 -3.49 36.41 -22.27
C THR A 413 -3.01 37.85 -22.13
N GLY A 414 -2.18 38.28 -23.08
CA GLY A 414 -1.80 39.68 -23.21
C GLY A 414 -3.03 40.52 -23.54
N THR A 415 -3.63 41.15 -22.54
CA THR A 415 -4.56 42.25 -22.75
C THR A 415 -3.76 43.45 -23.25
N HIS A 416 -3.59 43.54 -24.57
CA HIS A 416 -3.33 44.82 -25.23
C HIS A 416 -4.59 45.68 -25.09
N GLU A 417 -4.72 46.41 -23.98
CA GLU A 417 -5.54 47.61 -23.95
C GLU A 417 -4.87 48.66 -24.83
N GLY A 418 -5.26 48.68 -26.11
CA GLY A 418 -5.00 49.80 -27.00
C GLY A 418 -5.69 51.03 -26.47
N GLN A 419 -4.93 51.92 -25.84
CA GLN A 419 -5.35 53.31 -25.64
C GLN A 419 -5.46 53.98 -27.02
N SER A 420 -6.69 54.13 -27.50
CA SER A 420 -7.06 55.18 -28.46
C SER A 420 -7.89 56.22 -27.72
N ALA A 421 -7.21 57.23 -27.18
CA ALA A 421 -7.72 58.59 -27.02
C ALA A 421 -6.85 59.43 -27.97
N GLY A 422 -7.34 60.28 -28.84
CA GLY A 422 -8.53 61.13 -28.83
C GLY A 422 -8.09 62.40 -29.54
#